data_AF-A0A7V3PJ27-F1
#
_entry.id   AF-A0A7V3PJ27-F1
#
_cell.length_a   1.000
_cell.length_b   1.000
_cell.length_c   1.000
_cell.angle_alpha   90.00
_cell.angle_beta   90.00
_cell.angle_gamma   90.00
#
_symmetry.space_group_name_H-M   'P 1'
#
loop_
_entity.id
_entity.type
_entity.pdbx_description
1 polymer ?
#
loop_
_entity_poly.entity_id
_entity_poly.type
_entity_poly.pdbx_seq_one_letter_code
_entity_poly.pdbx_strand_id
1 'polypeptide(L)'
;MNFIDINADIPVGKAREDLKRIDIVIPSIEIATKTPDRAIFLTCKRTLRERWKQEVPQARLNQRIYLITIDNDISESKAKEINEKGLIAFVRDDLVQNGPLKNLSWIRKLSDLPKEISRI
;
A
#
# COMPACT_ATOMS: atom_id res chain seq x y z
N MET A 1 17.35 -3.20 1.46
CA MET A 1 17.16 -3.17 -0.01
C MET A 1 17.09 -1.70 -0.38
N ASN A 2 18.14 -1.09 -0.96
CA ASN A 2 18.14 0.35 -1.26
C ASN A 2 17.50 0.59 -2.62
N PHE A 3 16.18 0.68 -2.66
CA PHE A 3 15.49 1.23 -3.82
C PHE A 3 15.36 2.73 -3.59
N ILE A 4 15.95 3.53 -4.49
CA ILE A 4 15.72 4.99 -4.53
C ILE A 4 16.29 5.72 -3.29
N ASP A 5 17.39 5.23 -2.71
CA ASP A 5 18.03 5.83 -1.51
C ASP A 5 17.09 5.99 -0.30
N ILE A 6 16.02 5.19 -0.27
CA ILE A 6 15.04 5.16 0.82
C ILE A 6 15.32 3.94 1.68
N ASN A 7 15.48 4.16 2.98
CA ASN A 7 15.59 3.08 3.95
C ASN A 7 14.28 2.29 3.98
N ALA A 8 14.38 0.97 3.91
CA ALA A 8 13.23 0.08 3.93
C ALA A 8 13.63 -1.30 4.45
N ASP A 9 12.73 -1.87 5.25
CA ASP A 9 12.89 -3.21 5.83
C ASP A 9 11.80 -4.16 5.34
N ILE A 10 12.16 -5.44 5.26
CA ILE A 10 11.22 -6.55 5.02
C ILE A 10 10.95 -7.21 6.38
N PRO A 11 9.71 -7.23 6.88
CA PRO A 11 9.38 -7.89 8.14
C PRO A 11 9.74 -9.38 8.15
N VAL A 12 10.48 -9.81 9.16
CA VAL A 12 10.89 -11.21 9.40
C VAL A 12 10.67 -11.62 10.85
N GLY A 13 10.57 -12.92 11.12
CA GLY A 13 10.35 -13.47 12.47
C GLY A 13 9.14 -12.84 13.17
N LYS A 14 9.32 -12.41 14.42
CA LYS A 14 8.27 -11.78 15.22
C LYS A 14 7.67 -10.52 14.56
N ALA A 15 8.49 -9.70 13.90
CA ALA A 15 7.99 -8.51 13.20
C ALA A 15 7.02 -8.87 12.07
N ARG A 16 7.22 -10.00 11.40
CA ARG A 16 6.30 -10.50 10.37
C ARG A 16 4.96 -10.94 10.97
N GLU A 17 4.98 -11.55 12.16
CA GLU A 17 3.75 -11.93 12.87
C GLU A 17 2.95 -10.69 13.30
N ASP A 18 3.63 -9.70 13.87
CA ASP A 18 3.03 -8.46 14.37
C ASP A 18 2.49 -7.56 13.23
N LEU A 19 3.28 -7.41 12.15
CA LEU A 19 2.92 -6.63 10.96
C LEU A 19 2.09 -7.42 9.94
N LYS A 20 1.78 -8.69 10.24
CA LYS A 20 0.92 -9.57 9.44
C LYS A 20 1.39 -9.75 8.00
N ARG A 21 0.65 -9.19 7.04
CA ARG A 21 0.85 -9.35 5.60
C ARG A 21 1.39 -8.08 4.94
N ILE A 22 2.11 -7.27 5.72
CA ILE A 22 2.93 -6.20 5.19
C ILE A 22 4.20 -6.78 4.61
N ASP A 23 4.48 -6.44 3.36
CA ASP A 23 5.62 -6.96 2.61
C ASP A 23 6.87 -6.10 2.87
N ILE A 24 6.71 -4.78 2.99
CA ILE A 24 7.80 -3.82 3.19
C ILE A 24 7.33 -2.71 4.15
N VAL A 25 8.23 -2.23 4.99
CA VAL A 25 8.02 -1.01 5.80
C VAL A 25 9.09 0.04 5.51
N ILE A 26 8.69 1.30 5.54
CA ILE A 26 9.54 2.46 5.31
C ILE A 26 9.35 3.43 6.50
N PRO A 27 10.41 3.95 7.14
CA PRO A 27 11.82 3.69 6.83
C PRO A 27 12.37 2.39 7.44
N SER A 28 11.78 1.90 8.54
CA SER A 28 12.26 0.70 9.25
C SER A 28 11.16 0.02 10.06
N ILE A 29 11.41 -1.24 10.44
CA ILE A 29 10.52 -2.00 11.35
C ILE A 29 10.42 -1.31 12.70
N GLU A 30 11.52 -0.75 13.21
CA GLU A 30 11.52 -0.07 14.51
C GLU A 30 10.55 1.12 14.53
N ILE A 31 10.62 1.98 13.51
CA ILE A 31 9.72 3.13 13.37
C ILE A 31 8.28 2.65 13.15
N ALA A 32 8.08 1.63 12.32
CA ALA A 32 6.76 1.06 12.07
C ALA A 32 6.09 0.50 13.33
N THR A 33 6.85 -0.04 14.28
CA THR A 33 6.33 -0.58 15.54
C THR A 33 6.16 0.50 16.61
N LYS A 34 7.11 1.44 16.75
CA LYS A 34 7.11 2.45 17.83
C LYS A 34 6.28 3.70 17.50
N THR A 35 6.37 4.17 16.26
CA THR A 35 5.74 5.42 15.78
C THR A 35 5.12 5.17 14.40
N PRO A 36 4.04 4.36 14.32
CA PRO A 36 3.47 3.90 13.06
C PRO A 36 2.96 5.03 12.15
N ASP A 37 2.64 6.20 12.70
CA ASP A 37 2.27 7.41 11.96
C ASP A 37 3.42 7.96 11.11
N ARG A 38 4.65 7.69 11.51
CA ARG A 38 5.88 8.06 10.79
C ARG A 38 6.37 6.99 9.83
N ALA A 39 5.61 5.90 9.66
CA ALA A 39 5.93 4.84 8.74
C ALA A 39 4.93 4.75 7.57
N ILE A 40 5.42 4.22 6.44
CA ILE A 40 4.60 3.68 5.36
C ILE A 40 4.72 2.16 5.39
N PHE A 41 3.59 1.51 5.20
CA PHE A 41 3.48 0.05 5.12
C PHE A 41 3.07 -0.31 3.70
N LEU A 42 3.86 -1.12 3.01
CA LEU A 42 3.56 -1.55 1.65
C LEU A 42 3.08 -2.99 1.65
N THR A 43 2.02 -3.26 0.91
CA THR A 43 1.61 -4.61 0.51
C THR A 43 1.46 -4.69 -0.99
N CYS A 44 2.05 -5.72 -1.60
CA CYS A 44 2.17 -5.87 -3.04
C CYS A 44 1.31 -7.04 -3.50
N LYS A 45 0.38 -6.80 -4.41
CA LYS A 45 -0.47 -7.84 -5.00
C LYS A 45 -0.44 -7.75 -6.51
N ARG A 46 -0.05 -8.83 -7.18
CA ARG A 46 -0.08 -8.88 -8.64
C ARG A 46 -1.52 -8.75 -9.18
N THR A 47 -2.47 -9.41 -8.52
CA THR A 47 -3.90 -9.42 -8.87
C THR A 47 -4.76 -9.33 -7.61
N LEU A 48 -5.87 -8.59 -7.65
CA LEU A 48 -6.85 -8.43 -6.59
C LEU A 48 -8.09 -9.31 -6.86
N ARG A 49 -7.90 -10.62 -6.69
CA ARG A 49 -8.94 -11.66 -6.75
C ARG A 49 -9.83 -11.64 -5.51
N GLU A 50 -10.91 -12.43 -5.47
CA GLU A 50 -11.90 -12.45 -4.39
C GLU A 50 -11.33 -12.53 -2.96
N ARG A 51 -10.18 -13.19 -2.79
CA ARG A 51 -9.48 -13.36 -1.51
C ARG A 51 -8.59 -12.19 -1.08
N TRP A 52 -8.40 -11.17 -1.92
CA TRP A 52 -7.50 -10.05 -1.61
C TRP A 52 -7.82 -9.41 -0.26
N LYS A 53 -9.10 -9.32 0.10
CA LYS A 53 -9.59 -8.75 1.37
C LYS A 53 -9.05 -9.46 2.62
N GLN A 54 -8.79 -10.76 2.53
CA GLN A 54 -8.24 -11.58 3.63
C GLN A 54 -6.71 -11.50 3.67
N GLU A 55 -6.10 -11.16 2.54
CA GLU A 55 -4.66 -11.13 2.37
C GLU A 55 -4.03 -9.75 2.61
N VAL A 56 -4.84 -8.69 2.68
CA VAL A 56 -4.35 -7.35 3.00
C VAL A 56 -4.82 -6.95 4.41
N PRO A 57 -3.98 -6.26 5.19
CA PRO A 57 -4.37 -5.80 6.50
C PRO A 57 -5.47 -4.73 6.42
N GLN A 58 -6.20 -4.57 7.51
CA GLN A 58 -7.02 -3.38 7.76
C GLN A 58 -6.10 -2.28 8.31
N ALA A 59 -6.17 -1.08 7.76
CA ALA A 59 -5.45 0.06 8.33
C ALA A 59 -6.02 0.40 9.71
N ARG A 60 -5.12 0.61 10.68
CA ARG A 60 -5.47 1.18 11.98
C ARG A 60 -5.36 2.70 11.92
N LEU A 61 -5.87 3.38 12.96
CA LEU A 61 -5.73 4.83 13.10
C LEU A 61 -4.25 5.24 12.94
N ASN A 62 -4.01 6.26 12.11
CA ASN A 62 -2.69 6.79 11.78
C ASN A 62 -1.73 5.86 11.04
N GLN A 63 -2.17 4.71 10.51
CA GLN A 63 -1.32 3.87 9.65
C GLN A 63 -1.52 4.21 8.17
N ARG A 64 -0.43 4.57 7.49
CA ARG A 64 -0.41 4.75 6.03
C ARG A 64 -0.07 3.43 5.35
N ILE A 65 -1.09 2.64 5.02
CA ILE A 65 -0.92 1.38 4.31
C ILE A 65 -1.18 1.57 2.82
N TYR A 66 -0.17 1.28 2.00
CA TYR A 66 -0.25 1.36 0.55
C TYR A 66 -0.38 -0.04 -0.06
N LEU A 67 -1.45 -0.24 -0.82
CA LEU A 67 -1.67 -1.43 -1.64
C LEU A 67 -1.12 -1.17 -3.04
N ILE A 68 -0.02 -1.82 -3.41
CA ILE A 68 0.59 -1.71 -4.72
C ILE A 68 0.09 -2.86 -5.59
N THR A 69 -0.45 -2.55 -6.76
CA THR A 69 -0.91 -3.58 -7.69
C THR A 69 -0.72 -3.17 -9.14
N ILE A 70 -0.50 -4.18 -9.99
CA ILE A 70 -0.47 -4.06 -11.45
C ILE A 70 -1.69 -4.70 -12.09
N ASP A 71 -2.73 -5.01 -11.29
CA ASP A 71 -3.98 -5.55 -11.79
C ASP A 71 -4.65 -4.54 -12.75
N ASN A 72 -5.09 -5.04 -13.91
CA ASN A 72 -5.76 -4.22 -14.92
C ASN A 72 -7.27 -4.13 -14.69
N ASP A 73 -7.83 -5.00 -13.83
CA ASP A 73 -9.26 -5.11 -13.62
C ASP A 73 -9.65 -4.70 -12.19
N ILE A 74 -9.66 -3.38 -11.98
CA ILE A 74 -10.10 -2.74 -10.75
C ILE A 74 -11.37 -1.95 -11.04
N SER A 75 -12.50 -2.50 -10.64
CA SER A 75 -13.79 -1.82 -10.67
C SER A 75 -13.89 -0.74 -9.59
N GLU A 76 -14.79 0.21 -9.77
CA GLU A 76 -15.08 1.24 -8.76
C GLU A 76 -15.55 0.63 -7.42
N SER A 77 -16.33 -0.45 -7.48
CA SER A 77 -16.76 -1.21 -6.29
C SER A 77 -15.56 -1.77 -5.53
N LYS A 78 -14.61 -2.41 -6.23
CA LYS A 78 -13.37 -2.90 -5.62
C LYS A 78 -12.53 -1.75 -5.04
N ALA A 79 -12.48 -0.61 -5.72
CA ALA A 79 -11.80 0.59 -5.22
C ALA A 79 -12.45 1.16 -3.94
N LYS A 80 -13.78 1.10 -3.81
CA LYS A 80 -14.49 1.48 -2.57
C LYS A 80 -14.15 0.53 -1.43
N GLU A 81 -14.13 -0.78 -1.68
CA GLU A 81 -13.72 -1.77 -0.68
C GLU A 81 -12.28 -1.56 -0.20
N ILE A 82 -11.36 -1.15 -1.08
CA ILE A 82 -9.99 -0.75 -0.70
C ILE A 82 -10.02 0.43 0.29
N ASN A 83 -10.86 1.44 0.02
CA ASN A 83 -11.01 2.61 0.89
C ASN A 83 -11.65 2.26 2.24
N GLU A 84 -12.64 1.37 2.26
CA GLU A 84 -13.26 0.85 3.49
C GLU A 84 -12.23 0.11 4.37
N LYS A 85 -11.20 -0.46 3.75
CA LYS A 85 -10.04 -1.03 4.47
C LYS A 85 -9.04 0.01 4.98
N GLY A 86 -9.25 1.29 4.69
CA GLY A 86 -8.38 2.41 5.01
C GLY A 86 -7.07 2.42 4.23
N LEU A 87 -7.04 1.76 3.07
CA LEU A 87 -5.85 1.61 2.24
C LEU A 87 -5.83 2.68 1.14
N ILE A 88 -4.63 3.13 0.80
CA ILE A 88 -4.39 3.90 -0.44
C ILE A 88 -3.82 2.92 -1.45
N ALA A 89 -4.44 2.80 -2.63
CA ALA A 89 -3.92 1.91 -3.67
C ALA A 89 -3.08 2.68 -4.70
N PHE A 90 -1.96 2.11 -5.07
CA PHE A 90 -1.13 2.53 -6.19
C PHE A 90 -1.31 1.52 -7.32
N VAL A 91 -1.91 1.99 -8.41
CA VAL A 91 -2.32 1.17 -9.56
C VAL A 91 -1.66 1.69 -10.83
N ARG A 92 -1.70 0.91 -11.91
CA ARG A 92 -1.18 1.39 -13.19
C ARG A 92 -1.80 2.72 -13.61
N ASP A 93 -0.96 3.62 -14.10
CA ASP A 93 -1.32 4.99 -14.45
C ASP A 93 -2.52 5.10 -15.39
N ASP A 94 -2.63 4.20 -16.36
CA ASP A 94 -3.70 4.21 -17.37
C ASP A 94 -5.10 4.07 -16.74
N LEU A 95 -5.22 3.34 -15.63
CA LEU A 95 -6.48 3.15 -14.90
C LEU A 95 -6.97 4.41 -14.20
N VAL A 96 -6.05 5.33 -13.85
CA VAL A 96 -6.37 6.59 -13.17
C VAL A 96 -6.50 7.73 -14.18
N GLN A 97 -5.69 7.75 -15.23
CA GLN A 97 -5.67 8.85 -16.20
C GLN A 97 -6.90 8.84 -17.11
N ASN A 98 -7.26 7.65 -17.61
CA ASN A 98 -8.30 7.47 -18.63
C ASN A 98 -9.37 6.43 -18.21
N GLY A 99 -9.26 5.88 -17.01
CA GLY A 99 -10.14 4.82 -16.52
C GLY A 99 -11.22 5.29 -15.55
N PRO A 100 -12.06 4.36 -15.07
CA PRO A 100 -13.17 4.64 -14.16
C PRO A 100 -12.74 5.17 -12.78
N LEU A 101 -11.44 5.15 -12.47
CA LEU A 101 -10.89 5.47 -11.16
C LEU A 101 -10.41 6.93 -11.03
N LYS A 102 -10.53 7.74 -12.08
CA LYS A 102 -9.97 9.11 -12.17
C LYS A 102 -10.35 10.05 -11.03
N ASN A 103 -11.54 9.88 -10.45
CA ASN A 103 -12.08 10.77 -9.42
C ASN A 103 -11.89 10.22 -7.99
N LEU A 104 -11.17 9.11 -7.81
CA LEU A 104 -10.99 8.47 -6.51
C LEU A 104 -9.62 8.85 -5.92
N SER A 105 -9.59 9.77 -4.96
CA SER A 105 -8.33 10.31 -4.40
C SER A 105 -7.44 9.29 -3.67
N TRP A 106 -8.02 8.18 -3.21
CA TRP A 106 -7.32 7.06 -2.57
C TRP A 106 -6.77 6.04 -3.57
N ILE A 107 -7.06 6.19 -4.86
CA ILE A 107 -6.44 5.42 -5.95
C ILE A 107 -5.46 6.35 -6.66
N ARG A 108 -4.18 6.01 -6.61
CA ARG A 108 -3.08 6.83 -7.11
C ARG A 108 -2.33 6.11 -8.22
N LYS A 109 -1.65 6.90 -9.05
CA LYS A 109 -0.79 6.38 -10.11
C LYS A 109 0.43 5.71 -9.50
N LEU A 110 0.81 4.56 -10.02
CA LEU A 110 2.01 3.85 -9.60
C LEU A 110 3.26 4.71 -9.81
N SER A 111 3.29 5.53 -10.86
CA SER A 111 4.39 6.48 -11.12
C SER A 111 4.54 7.57 -10.04
N ASP A 112 3.52 7.84 -9.24
CA ASP A 112 3.58 8.79 -8.13
C ASP A 112 4.15 8.17 -6.85
N LEU A 113 4.25 6.84 -6.76
CA LEU A 113 4.73 6.14 -5.56
C LEU A 113 6.12 6.64 -5.11
N PRO A 114 7.17 6.72 -5.95
CA PRO A 114 8.48 7.22 -5.54
C PRO A 114 8.46 8.62 -4.92
N LYS A 115 7.61 9.52 -5.47
CA LYS A 115 7.46 10.88 -4.96
C LYS A 115 6.73 10.91 -3.62
N GLU A 116 5.83 9.97 -3.39
CA GLU A 116 5.10 9.87 -2.13
C GLU A 116 6.00 9.33 -1.01
N ILE A 117 6.73 8.25 -1.26
CA ILE A 117 7.59 7.62 -0.25
C ILE A 117 8.83 8.45 0.11
N SER A 118 9.25 9.37 -0.75
CA SER A 118 10.39 10.28 -0.51
C SER A 118 10.05 11.50 0.36
N ARG A 119 8.76 11.70 0.71
CA ARG A 119 8.30 12.82 1.55
C ARG A 119 8.28 12.48 3.06
N ILE A 120 8.76 11.30 3.44
CA ILE A 120 8.79 10.82 4.83
C ILE A 120 10.15 11.07 5.48
#